data_AF-A0A941T6G7-F1
#
_entry.id   AF-A0A941T6G7-F1
#
_cell.length_a   1.000
_cell.length_b   1.000
_cell.length_c   1.000
_cell.angle_alpha   90.00
_cell.angle_beta   90.00
_cell.angle_gamma   90.00
#
_symmetry.space_group_name_H-M   'P 1'
#
loop_
_entity.id
_entity.type
_entity.pdbx_description
1 polymer ?
#
loop_
_entity_poly.entity_id
_entity_poly.type
_entity_poly.pdbx_seq_one_letter_code
_entity_poly.pdbx_strand_id
1 'polypeptide(L)'
;MTEPARPAPTPVAHRRPGLLWRFIVWLPWIVILLVALYAMARFLPDEAVTYTDPLQHFKYGSTGGERESGFPYWIWQALPQVCAEHLPASARPAAASAIRTATGPAAGTPAVSGYAALGLIYEDGRDLPIGVSKRRNLGLDRVFLNCAACHTSTVRDAPDAAPRIIVGMPAHRFDIRAFETFFFNCAAGPKFSREFIVPEIDRLAGKLNPIDRYLVYPVAIALMRERLLMLRGRFDFVADQPEWGPGRVDTFNSAKVLFNFPMKMLPAQELLGASDFPSIWNQRKRMTRDDGERMQLHWDGNNNHTEERNKSAAFGTGTTPPTIDLAAIGRVEEWLLDATPPQYPYPIDRDRAARGAPLYAEYCAGCHGASGSDFRGAKVGHVTPIAEIGTDRARLDSYTRDLAVNQATLYAGYPHRFQHFRKTWGYANMPLDGIWLRAPYLHNGSVPTLRDLLEPSSMRPAKFARGSDLYDRERIGFASTLPADAKDGTTAGLFVFDTTKPGNGNAGHEGHAYGTDLPDADKEALVEFLKTF
;
A
#
# COMPACT_ATOMS: atom_id res chain seq x y z
N MET A 1 -112.98 -7.03 -1.95
CA MET A 1 -112.05 -8.08 -1.48
C MET A 1 -110.73 -7.85 -2.19
N THR A 2 -109.73 -7.44 -1.42
CA THR A 2 -108.41 -6.95 -1.83
C THR A 2 -107.42 -8.12 -2.00
N GLU A 3 -106.79 -8.20 -3.17
CA GLU A 3 -105.69 -9.12 -3.49
C GLU A 3 -104.32 -8.49 -3.10
N PRO A 4 -103.33 -9.27 -2.61
CA PRO A 4 -102.31 -8.75 -1.70
C PRO A 4 -101.13 -8.06 -2.39
N ALA A 5 -100.53 -7.13 -1.64
CA ALA A 5 -99.38 -6.32 -2.04
C ALA A 5 -98.13 -7.17 -2.33
N ARG A 6 -97.41 -6.81 -3.41
CA ARG A 6 -96.09 -7.37 -3.75
C ARG A 6 -95.06 -7.01 -2.66
N PRO A 7 -94.21 -7.95 -2.22
CA PRO A 7 -93.18 -7.66 -1.22
C PRO A 7 -92.11 -6.73 -1.81
N ALA A 8 -91.73 -5.72 -1.02
CA ALA A 8 -90.64 -4.80 -1.34
C ALA A 8 -89.28 -5.53 -1.41
N PRO A 9 -88.35 -5.09 -2.28
CA PRO A 9 -87.02 -5.70 -2.36
C PRO A 9 -86.26 -5.49 -1.03
N THR A 10 -85.71 -6.59 -0.50
CA THR A 10 -84.86 -6.60 0.68
C THR A 10 -83.55 -5.83 0.40
N PRO A 11 -83.12 -4.93 1.29
CA PRO A 11 -81.84 -4.23 1.12
C PRO A 11 -80.70 -5.22 1.31
N VAL A 12 -79.87 -5.39 0.27
CA VAL A 12 -78.63 -6.18 0.36
C VAL A 12 -77.68 -5.42 1.29
N ALA A 13 -77.54 -5.91 2.52
CA ALA A 13 -76.57 -5.37 3.46
C ALA A 13 -75.15 -5.64 2.94
N HIS A 14 -74.49 -4.62 2.38
CA HIS A 14 -73.06 -4.66 2.14
C HIS A 14 -72.34 -4.88 3.47
N ARG A 15 -71.95 -6.13 3.76
CA ARG A 15 -71.07 -6.45 4.88
C ARG A 15 -69.79 -5.64 4.71
N ARG A 16 -69.62 -4.58 5.50
CA ARG A 16 -68.33 -3.88 5.61
C ARG A 16 -67.30 -4.94 5.99
N PRO A 17 -66.21 -5.11 5.22
CA PRO A 17 -65.20 -6.10 5.55
C PRO A 17 -64.73 -5.84 6.98
N GLY A 18 -64.85 -6.87 7.84
CA GLY A 18 -64.49 -6.77 9.25
C GLY A 18 -63.03 -6.34 9.41
N LEU A 19 -62.71 -5.73 10.56
CA LEU A 19 -61.36 -5.25 10.88
C LEU A 19 -60.28 -6.31 10.59
N LEU A 20 -60.58 -7.59 10.86
CA LEU A 20 -59.73 -8.75 10.55
C LEU A 20 -59.39 -8.92 9.06
N TRP A 21 -60.33 -8.67 8.15
CA TRP A 21 -60.07 -8.75 6.70
C TRP A 21 -59.13 -7.65 6.23
N ARG A 22 -59.25 -6.45 6.81
CA ARG A 22 -58.30 -5.35 6.57
C ARG A 22 -56.91 -5.73 7.09
N PHE A 23 -56.80 -6.32 8.28
CA PHE A 23 -55.51 -6.81 8.79
C PHE A 23 -54.87 -7.87 7.90
N ILE A 24 -55.63 -8.85 7.39
CA ILE A 24 -55.11 -9.89 6.49
C ILE A 24 -54.62 -9.30 5.16
N VAL A 25 -55.33 -8.31 4.61
CA VAL A 25 -54.94 -7.62 3.37
C VAL A 25 -53.71 -6.72 3.57
N TRP A 26 -53.58 -6.06 4.73
CA TRP A 26 -52.46 -5.16 5.02
C TRP A 26 -51.21 -5.86 5.57
N LEU A 27 -51.33 -7.03 6.20
CA LEU A 27 -50.21 -7.80 6.74
C LEU A 27 -49.06 -8.03 5.74
N PRO A 28 -49.30 -8.50 4.49
CA PRO A 28 -48.20 -8.68 3.53
C PRO A 28 -47.50 -7.36 3.20
N TRP A 29 -48.24 -6.25 3.08
CA TRP A 29 -47.66 -4.93 2.84
C TRP A 29 -46.85 -4.43 4.04
N ILE A 30 -47.31 -4.67 5.26
CA ILE A 30 -46.57 -4.35 6.49
C ILE A 30 -45.29 -5.18 6.56
N VAL A 31 -45.35 -6.48 6.26
CA VAL A 31 -44.15 -7.35 6.22
C VAL A 31 -43.16 -6.88 5.16
N ILE A 32 -43.64 -6.57 3.94
CA ILE A 32 -42.79 -6.02 2.88
C ILE A 32 -42.16 -4.70 3.33
N LEU A 33 -42.92 -3.80 3.94
CA LEU A 33 -42.40 -2.54 4.46
C LEU A 33 -41.35 -2.76 5.54
N LEU A 34 -41.59 -3.66 6.50
CA LEU A 34 -40.62 -3.98 7.55
C LEU A 34 -39.34 -4.62 7.00
N VAL A 35 -39.46 -5.52 6.02
CA VAL A 35 -38.30 -6.12 5.33
C VAL A 35 -37.55 -5.06 4.54
N ALA A 36 -38.25 -4.15 3.85
CA ALA A 36 -37.64 -3.05 3.13
C ALA A 36 -36.90 -2.09 4.08
N LEU A 37 -37.53 -1.69 5.19
CA LEU A 37 -36.91 -0.84 6.21
C LEU A 37 -35.70 -1.52 6.86
N TYR A 38 -35.79 -2.82 7.16
CA TYR A 38 -34.66 -3.60 7.66
C TYR A 38 -33.52 -3.65 6.63
N ALA A 39 -33.82 -3.96 5.37
CA ALA A 39 -32.83 -4.00 4.30
C ALA A 39 -32.19 -2.62 4.09
N MET A 40 -32.98 -1.54 4.11
CA MET A 40 -32.49 -0.17 4.05
C MET A 40 -31.53 0.14 5.21
N ALA A 41 -31.95 -0.12 6.45
CA ALA A 41 -31.11 0.10 7.63
C ALA A 41 -29.83 -0.77 7.62
N ARG A 42 -29.88 -1.95 7.00
CA ARG A 42 -28.77 -2.89 6.95
C ARG A 42 -27.76 -2.57 5.85
N PHE A 43 -28.22 -2.20 4.65
CA PHE A 43 -27.41 -2.17 3.43
C PHE A 43 -27.15 -0.76 2.87
N LEU A 44 -27.94 0.25 3.23
CA LEU A 44 -27.68 1.64 2.82
C LEU A 44 -26.54 2.34 3.56
N PRO A 45 -26.22 2.05 4.84
CA PRO A 45 -25.13 2.74 5.51
C PRO A 45 -23.79 2.60 4.76
N ASP A 46 -23.13 3.74 4.56
CA ASP A 46 -21.82 3.88 3.93
C ASP A 46 -20.92 4.78 4.78
N GLU A 47 -20.43 4.24 5.89
CA GLU A 47 -19.77 5.00 6.95
C GLU A 47 -18.35 4.50 7.17
N ALA A 48 -17.36 5.34 6.88
CA ALA A 48 -15.97 5.05 7.21
C ALA A 48 -15.71 5.26 8.70
N VAL A 49 -14.84 4.44 9.28
CA VAL A 49 -14.22 4.77 10.57
C VAL A 49 -13.35 6.00 10.36
N THR A 50 -13.60 7.03 11.17
CA THR A 50 -12.88 8.31 11.07
C THR A 50 -12.06 8.56 12.32
N TYR A 51 -10.98 9.31 12.14
CA TYR A 51 -10.04 9.67 13.20
C TYR A 51 -9.84 11.18 13.16
N THR A 52 -9.94 11.86 14.29
CA THR A 52 -9.70 13.31 14.38
C THR A 52 -8.22 13.63 14.26
N ASP A 53 -7.37 12.87 14.95
CA ASP A 53 -5.92 12.98 14.88
C ASP A 53 -5.41 12.67 13.46
N PRO A 54 -4.65 13.58 12.80
CA PRO A 54 -4.15 13.38 11.45
C PRO A 54 -3.25 12.16 11.31
N LEU A 55 -2.43 11.85 12.32
CA LEU A 55 -1.53 10.69 12.29
C LEU A 55 -2.32 9.38 12.36
N GLN A 56 -3.33 9.28 13.22
CA GLN A 56 -4.25 8.13 13.25
C GLN A 56 -5.05 8.01 11.95
N HIS A 57 -5.50 9.14 11.38
CA HIS A 57 -6.19 9.14 10.09
C HIS A 57 -5.28 8.71 8.94
N PHE A 58 -4.00 9.07 8.96
CA PHE A 58 -3.03 8.54 8.01
C PHE A 58 -2.89 7.01 8.16
N LYS A 59 -2.74 6.52 9.41
CA LYS A 59 -2.56 5.09 9.69
C LYS A 59 -3.78 4.23 9.32
N TYR A 60 -5.01 4.72 9.55
CA TYR A 60 -6.22 3.88 9.53
C TYR A 60 -7.43 4.50 8.82
N GLY A 61 -7.31 5.73 8.33
CA GLY A 61 -8.40 6.43 7.65
C GLY A 61 -8.69 5.87 6.26
N SER A 62 -9.96 5.90 5.88
CA SER A 62 -10.45 5.46 4.56
C SER A 62 -9.95 6.38 3.45
N THR A 63 -9.53 5.79 2.33
CA THR A 63 -9.35 6.48 1.05
C THR A 63 -10.51 6.22 0.09
N GLY A 64 -11.44 5.32 0.46
CA GLY A 64 -12.61 4.92 -0.33
C GLY A 64 -12.50 3.57 -1.03
N GLY A 65 -11.33 2.91 -0.98
CA GLY A 65 -11.10 1.63 -1.65
C GLY A 65 -11.94 0.47 -1.09
N GLU A 66 -12.45 0.61 0.13
CA GLU A 66 -13.26 -0.41 0.79
C GLU A 66 -14.59 -0.67 0.06
N ARG A 67 -15.08 0.28 -0.75
CA ARG A 67 -16.36 0.17 -1.46
C ARG A 67 -16.33 -0.81 -2.63
N GLU A 68 -15.23 -0.93 -3.34
CA GLU A 68 -15.15 -1.82 -4.52
C GLU A 68 -14.16 -2.95 -4.30
N SER A 69 -12.96 -2.62 -3.83
CA SER A 69 -11.87 -3.57 -3.60
C SER A 69 -11.85 -4.14 -2.18
N GLY A 70 -12.60 -3.54 -1.24
CA GLY A 70 -12.58 -3.93 0.17
C GLY A 70 -13.03 -5.35 0.44
N PHE A 71 -12.27 -6.03 1.29
CA PHE A 71 -12.59 -7.35 1.82
C PHE A 71 -13.56 -7.24 2.99
N PRO A 72 -14.60 -8.09 3.09
CA PRO A 72 -15.35 -8.20 4.34
C PRO A 72 -14.40 -8.46 5.51
N TYR A 73 -14.49 -7.64 6.56
CA TYR A 73 -13.56 -7.61 7.69
C TYR A 73 -13.35 -9.00 8.30
N TRP A 74 -14.42 -9.76 8.49
CA TRP A 74 -14.30 -11.07 9.08
C TRP A 74 -13.71 -12.12 8.12
N ILE A 75 -13.94 -12.00 6.81
CA ILE A 75 -13.22 -12.82 5.84
C ILE A 75 -11.72 -12.49 5.93
N TRP A 76 -11.36 -11.20 5.92
CA TRP A 76 -9.97 -10.76 6.12
C TRP A 76 -9.35 -11.38 7.38
N GLN A 77 -10.01 -11.33 8.54
CA GLN A 77 -9.48 -11.93 9.77
C GLN A 77 -9.34 -13.46 9.70
N ALA A 78 -10.24 -14.15 8.99
CA ALA A 78 -10.24 -15.61 8.89
C ALA A 78 -9.18 -16.15 7.93
N LEU A 79 -8.90 -15.46 6.82
CA LEU A 79 -8.09 -15.99 5.73
C LEU A 79 -6.67 -16.41 6.12
N PRO A 80 -5.90 -15.67 6.96
CA PRO A 80 -4.56 -16.10 7.35
C PRO A 80 -4.53 -17.44 8.08
N GLN A 81 -5.61 -17.83 8.76
CA GLN A 81 -5.73 -19.15 9.41
C GLN A 81 -6.19 -20.21 8.43
N VAL A 82 -7.23 -19.91 7.64
CA VAL A 82 -7.80 -20.86 6.66
C VAL A 82 -6.78 -21.22 5.58
N CYS A 83 -6.01 -20.24 5.13
CA CYS A 83 -5.06 -20.33 4.02
C CYS A 83 -3.60 -20.19 4.47
N ALA A 84 -3.27 -20.55 5.71
CA ALA A 84 -1.93 -20.40 6.27
C ALA A 84 -0.82 -21.03 5.40
N GLU A 85 -1.12 -22.07 4.64
CA GLU A 85 -0.20 -22.70 3.70
C GLU A 85 0.32 -21.77 2.60
N HIS A 86 -0.44 -20.73 2.26
CA HIS A 86 -0.13 -19.77 1.20
C HIS A 86 0.65 -18.55 1.70
N LEU A 87 0.83 -18.41 3.01
CA LEU A 87 1.74 -17.39 3.56
C LEU A 87 3.20 -17.76 3.25
N PRO A 88 4.10 -16.77 3.04
CA PRO A 88 5.51 -17.03 2.79
C PRO A 88 6.12 -17.96 3.82
N ALA A 89 6.95 -18.91 3.36
CA ALA A 89 7.58 -19.92 4.22
C ALA A 89 8.43 -19.29 5.33
N SER A 90 9.06 -18.13 5.05
CA SER A 90 9.78 -17.26 5.99
C SER A 90 8.98 -16.87 7.22
N ALA A 91 7.65 -16.88 7.14
CA ALA A 91 6.75 -16.38 8.16
C ALA A 91 5.91 -17.46 8.85
N ARG A 92 6.00 -18.74 8.43
CA ARG A 92 5.27 -19.85 9.05
C ARG A 92 5.60 -20.06 10.54
N PRO A 93 6.85 -19.89 11.03
CA PRO A 93 7.16 -19.97 12.45
C PRO A 93 6.64 -18.77 13.26
N ALA A 94 6.62 -17.57 12.66
CA ALA A 94 6.11 -16.34 13.28
C ALA A 94 4.57 -16.36 13.39
N ALA A 95 3.87 -16.88 12.38
CA ALA A 95 2.42 -17.12 12.45
C ALA A 95 2.06 -18.05 13.62
N ALA A 96 2.81 -19.13 13.86
CA ALA A 96 2.57 -20.05 14.99
C ALA A 96 2.93 -19.48 16.38
N SER A 97 3.78 -18.45 16.45
CA SER A 97 4.22 -17.79 17.68
C SER A 97 3.34 -16.59 18.03
N ALA A 98 3.06 -15.72 17.07
CA ALA A 98 2.24 -14.53 17.26
C ALA A 98 0.72 -14.80 17.25
N ILE A 99 0.30 -16.06 17.06
CA ILE A 99 -1.03 -16.57 17.45
C ILE A 99 -1.20 -16.62 18.99
N ARG A 100 -0.11 -16.62 19.78
CA ARG A 100 -0.16 -16.80 21.24
C ARG A 100 -0.07 -15.52 22.08
N THR A 101 0.29 -14.36 21.53
CA THR A 101 0.71 -13.20 22.38
C THR A 101 -0.06 -11.89 22.22
N ALA A 102 -1.18 -11.84 21.52
CA ALA A 102 -2.03 -10.65 21.50
C ALA A 102 -3.22 -10.79 22.48
N THR A 103 -2.98 -10.59 23.77
CA THR A 103 -4.04 -10.34 24.76
C THR A 103 -4.15 -8.84 25.01
N GLY A 104 -5.08 -8.17 24.32
CA GLY A 104 -5.48 -6.77 24.56
C GLY A 104 -6.94 -6.67 25.03
N PRO A 105 -7.31 -5.62 25.80
CA PRO A 105 -8.50 -5.60 26.64
C PRO A 105 -9.74 -5.11 25.86
N ALA A 106 -10.30 -6.00 25.05
CA ALA A 106 -11.72 -6.01 24.73
C ALA A 106 -12.08 -7.46 24.46
N ALA A 107 -12.75 -8.09 25.42
CA ALA A 107 -13.33 -9.43 25.37
C ALA A 107 -13.00 -10.28 24.12
N GLY A 108 -11.91 -11.05 24.20
CA GLY A 108 -11.83 -12.37 23.57
C GLY A 108 -11.57 -12.48 22.06
N THR A 109 -11.06 -11.47 21.36
CA THR A 109 -10.59 -11.65 19.97
C THR A 109 -9.06 -11.79 19.93
N PRO A 110 -8.50 -12.98 19.62
CA PRO A 110 -7.08 -13.11 19.34
C PRO A 110 -6.77 -12.36 18.04
N ALA A 111 -5.87 -11.37 18.09
CA ALA A 111 -5.36 -10.75 16.87
C ALA A 111 -4.52 -11.79 16.12
N VAL A 112 -5.04 -12.25 15.00
CA VAL A 112 -4.35 -13.19 14.12
C VAL A 112 -3.30 -12.38 13.36
N SER A 113 -2.07 -12.37 13.87
CA SER A 113 -0.90 -11.72 13.27
C SER A 113 -0.43 -12.32 11.94
N GLY A 114 -1.27 -13.14 11.27
CA GLY A 114 -0.90 -13.86 10.06
C GLY A 114 -0.54 -12.93 8.89
N TYR A 115 -1.05 -11.70 8.86
CA TYR A 115 -0.66 -10.70 7.86
C TYR A 115 0.68 -10.01 8.16
N ALA A 116 1.18 -10.08 9.40
CA ALA A 116 2.53 -9.60 9.74
C ALA A 116 3.62 -10.40 9.01
N ALA A 117 3.30 -11.64 8.60
CA ALA A 117 4.09 -12.46 7.69
C ALA A 117 4.47 -11.77 6.37
N LEU A 118 3.62 -10.85 5.93
CA LEU A 118 3.75 -10.10 4.69
C LEU A 118 4.37 -8.72 4.93
N GLY A 119 4.83 -8.44 6.16
CA GLY A 119 5.41 -7.17 6.54
C GLY A 119 4.42 -6.08 6.95
N LEU A 120 3.13 -6.42 7.12
CA LEU A 120 2.14 -5.50 7.69
C LEU A 120 2.39 -5.31 9.21
N ILE A 121 2.19 -4.09 9.70
CA ILE A 121 2.60 -3.68 11.05
C ILE A 121 1.37 -3.51 11.93
N TYR A 122 1.36 -4.12 13.10
CA TYR A 122 0.29 -3.98 14.08
C TYR A 122 0.77 -3.11 15.25
N GLU A 123 -0.11 -2.25 15.74
CA GLU A 123 0.06 -1.58 17.04
C GLU A 123 -0.64 -2.40 18.13
N ASP A 124 -0.14 -2.30 19.36
CA ASP A 124 -0.75 -2.98 20.50
C ASP A 124 -2.23 -2.61 20.66
N GLY A 125 -3.07 -3.64 20.83
CA GLY A 125 -4.51 -3.47 21.00
C GLY A 125 -5.29 -3.12 19.72
N ARG A 126 -4.65 -3.14 18.53
CA ARG A 126 -5.34 -2.97 17.24
C ARG A 126 -5.62 -4.31 16.57
N ASP A 127 -6.82 -4.44 16.00
CA ASP A 127 -7.28 -5.60 15.23
C ASP A 127 -6.88 -5.55 13.74
N LEU A 128 -6.52 -4.36 13.26
CA LEU A 128 -6.06 -4.10 11.91
C LEU A 128 -4.62 -3.55 11.90
N PRO A 129 -3.82 -3.92 10.88
CA PRO A 129 -2.49 -3.34 10.75
C PRO A 129 -2.57 -1.88 10.32
N ILE A 130 -1.53 -1.11 10.65
CA ILE A 130 -1.29 0.20 10.05
C ILE A 130 -1.31 0.02 8.53
N GLY A 131 -2.02 0.93 7.84
CA GLY A 131 -2.21 0.80 6.41
C GLY A 131 -3.55 0.21 6.01
N VAL A 132 -4.42 -0.16 6.96
CA VAL A 132 -5.72 -0.77 6.66
C VAL A 132 -6.85 0.02 7.31
N SER A 133 -7.77 0.49 6.47
CA SER A 133 -8.95 1.23 6.90
C SER A 133 -10.18 0.33 6.97
N LYS A 134 -11.22 0.80 7.67
CA LYS A 134 -12.49 0.07 7.86
C LYS A 134 -13.67 0.98 7.52
N ARG A 135 -14.65 0.44 6.78
CA ARG A 135 -15.88 1.12 6.38
C ARG A 135 -17.07 0.18 6.46
N ARG A 136 -18.18 0.65 7.01
CA ARG A 136 -19.48 -0.01 6.89
C ARG A 136 -20.03 0.25 5.50
N ASN A 137 -20.19 -0.79 4.68
CA ASN A 137 -20.71 -0.66 3.32
C ASN A 137 -21.38 -1.97 2.86
N LEU A 138 -22.51 -1.87 2.16
CA LEU A 138 -23.30 -3.03 1.69
C LEU A 138 -23.59 -4.03 2.81
N GLY A 139 -23.84 -3.50 4.00
CA GLY A 139 -24.09 -4.31 5.17
C GLY A 139 -22.90 -5.16 5.62
N LEU A 140 -21.67 -4.81 5.30
CA LEU A 140 -20.52 -5.47 5.91
C LEU A 140 -19.55 -4.39 6.38
N ASP A 141 -18.81 -4.71 7.43
CA ASP A 141 -17.59 -3.96 7.68
C ASP A 141 -16.60 -4.47 6.64
N ARG A 142 -16.04 -3.55 5.85
CA ARG A 142 -15.10 -3.85 4.79
C ARG A 142 -13.80 -3.14 5.07
N VAL A 143 -12.70 -3.80 4.74
CA VAL A 143 -11.35 -3.31 4.97
C VAL A 143 -10.54 -3.31 3.69
N PHE A 144 -9.67 -2.33 3.55
CA PHE A 144 -8.73 -2.28 2.44
C PHE A 144 -7.49 -1.46 2.79
N LEU A 145 -6.48 -1.57 1.93
CA LEU A 145 -5.25 -0.82 2.08
C LEU A 145 -5.49 0.69 1.93
N ASN A 146 -4.74 1.49 2.67
CA ASN A 146 -4.60 2.94 2.51
C ASN A 146 -3.12 3.31 2.34
N CYS A 147 -2.81 4.61 2.32
CA CYS A 147 -1.45 5.12 2.06
C CYS A 147 -0.39 4.58 3.04
N ALA A 148 -0.74 4.35 4.31
CA ALA A 148 0.23 3.97 5.33
C ALA A 148 0.81 2.56 5.13
N ALA A 149 0.13 1.68 4.37
CA ALA A 149 0.64 0.34 4.07
C ALA A 149 1.99 0.38 3.31
N CYS A 150 2.16 1.39 2.44
CA CYS A 150 3.36 1.58 1.62
C CYS A 150 4.34 2.61 2.22
N HIS A 151 3.88 3.39 3.21
CA HIS A 151 4.60 4.55 3.75
C HIS A 151 4.73 4.51 5.28
N THR A 152 4.87 3.33 5.86
CA THR A 152 5.20 3.14 7.27
C THR A 152 6.04 1.87 7.41
N SER A 153 7.11 1.95 8.19
CA SER A 153 7.92 0.78 8.52
C SER A 153 8.41 0.82 9.97
N THR A 154 9.24 -0.16 10.33
CA THR A 154 9.84 -0.25 11.66
C THR A 154 11.36 -0.16 11.61
N VAL A 155 11.92 0.35 12.71
CA VAL A 155 13.36 0.36 12.99
C VAL A 155 13.59 -0.30 14.35
N ARG A 156 14.47 -1.29 14.41
CA ARG A 156 14.96 -1.91 15.64
C ARG A 156 16.40 -1.52 15.88
N ASP A 157 16.67 -1.06 17.10
CA ASP A 157 17.99 -0.58 17.51
C ASP A 157 18.95 -1.74 17.84
N ALA A 158 18.40 -2.90 18.20
CA ALA A 158 19.11 -4.15 18.50
C ALA A 158 18.18 -5.35 18.18
N PRO A 159 18.71 -6.59 18.03
CA PRO A 159 17.92 -7.76 17.66
C PRO A 159 16.75 -8.09 18.60
N ASP A 160 16.86 -7.74 19.89
CA ASP A 160 15.88 -7.97 20.95
C ASP A 160 15.09 -6.71 21.35
N ALA A 161 15.40 -5.55 20.76
CA ALA A 161 14.71 -4.30 21.02
C ALA A 161 13.31 -4.26 20.38
N ALA A 162 12.39 -3.54 21.03
CA ALA A 162 11.08 -3.27 20.45
C ALA A 162 11.21 -2.41 19.16
N PRO A 163 10.45 -2.72 18.11
CA PRO A 163 10.46 -1.93 16.88
C PRO A 163 9.85 -0.54 17.10
N ARG A 164 10.56 0.50 16.65
CA ARG A 164 10.04 1.87 16.55
C ARG A 164 9.30 2.02 15.23
N ILE A 165 8.02 2.36 15.29
CA ILE A 165 7.19 2.62 14.10
C ILE A 165 7.48 4.03 13.60
N ILE A 166 7.86 4.15 12.33
CA ILE A 166 8.11 5.43 11.70
C ILE A 166 7.13 5.64 10.55
N VAL A 167 6.36 6.72 10.63
CA VAL A 167 5.33 7.06 9.65
C VAL A 167 5.90 8.03 8.60
N GLY A 168 5.61 7.78 7.32
CA GLY A 168 6.08 8.55 6.17
C GLY A 168 7.38 8.02 5.55
N MET A 169 8.02 7.01 6.17
CA MET A 169 9.17 6.31 5.59
C MET A 169 8.72 5.26 4.57
N PRO A 170 9.58 4.82 3.64
CA PRO A 170 9.31 3.65 2.80
C PRO A 170 8.94 2.42 3.63
N ALA A 171 7.85 1.72 3.28
CA ALA A 171 7.49 0.44 3.91
C ALA A 171 8.39 -0.70 3.42
N HIS A 172 9.69 -0.64 3.72
CA HIS A 172 10.71 -1.55 3.17
C HIS A 172 10.53 -3.03 3.57
N ARG A 173 9.60 -3.33 4.49
CA ARG A 173 9.22 -4.67 4.93
C ARG A 173 7.96 -5.22 4.25
N PHE A 174 7.06 -4.37 3.77
CA PHE A 174 5.77 -4.80 3.25
C PHE A 174 5.93 -5.43 1.86
N ASP A 175 5.65 -6.72 1.73
CA ASP A 175 5.71 -7.45 0.47
C ASP A 175 4.34 -7.49 -0.20
N ILE A 176 4.08 -6.49 -1.04
CA ILE A 176 2.79 -6.36 -1.73
C ILE A 176 2.57 -7.48 -2.77
N ARG A 177 3.64 -7.98 -3.41
CA ARG A 177 3.52 -9.10 -4.36
C ARG A 177 3.17 -10.38 -3.62
N ALA A 178 3.80 -10.65 -2.48
CA ALA A 178 3.44 -11.78 -1.63
C ALA A 178 2.02 -11.64 -1.08
N PHE A 179 1.59 -10.41 -0.76
CA PHE A 179 0.21 -10.11 -0.35
C PHE A 179 -0.80 -10.47 -1.44
N GLU A 180 -0.61 -9.99 -2.67
CA GLU A 180 -1.48 -10.34 -3.80
C GLU A 180 -1.47 -11.85 -4.08
N THR A 181 -0.28 -12.45 -4.09
CA THR A 181 -0.07 -13.87 -4.32
C THR A 181 -0.79 -14.72 -3.26
N PHE A 182 -0.79 -14.31 -2.00
CA PHE A 182 -1.51 -14.97 -0.92
C PHE A 182 -3.02 -15.04 -1.23
N PHE A 183 -3.65 -13.91 -1.57
CA PHE A 183 -5.09 -13.90 -1.89
C PHE A 183 -5.40 -14.69 -3.16
N PHE A 184 -4.59 -14.58 -4.21
CA PHE A 184 -4.79 -15.33 -5.45
C PHE A 184 -4.65 -16.84 -5.28
N ASN A 185 -3.68 -17.29 -4.48
CA ASN A 185 -3.49 -18.71 -4.22
C ASN A 185 -4.54 -19.26 -3.26
N CYS A 186 -4.88 -18.51 -2.22
CA CYS A 186 -5.98 -18.84 -1.33
C CYS A 186 -7.29 -19.01 -2.12
N ALA A 187 -7.67 -18.03 -2.96
CA ALA A 187 -8.88 -18.09 -3.78
C ALA A 187 -8.91 -19.26 -4.79
N ALA A 188 -7.76 -19.67 -5.31
CA ALA A 188 -7.65 -20.85 -6.18
C ALA A 188 -7.74 -22.17 -5.41
N GLY A 189 -7.39 -22.16 -4.13
CA GLY A 189 -7.41 -23.33 -3.26
C GLY A 189 -8.83 -23.85 -2.95
N PRO A 190 -8.94 -25.12 -2.51
CA PRO A 190 -10.23 -25.70 -2.10
C PRO A 190 -10.76 -25.08 -0.80
N LYS A 191 -9.88 -24.55 0.06
CA LYS A 191 -10.26 -23.96 1.35
C LYS A 191 -10.91 -22.58 1.24
N PHE A 192 -10.85 -21.92 0.09
CA PHE A 192 -11.60 -20.68 -0.13
C PHE A 192 -13.06 -20.99 -0.43
N SER A 193 -13.75 -21.53 0.58
CA SER A 193 -15.16 -21.90 0.47
C SER A 193 -15.86 -21.63 1.79
N ARG A 194 -17.19 -21.56 1.72
CA ARG A 194 -18.01 -21.30 2.91
C ARG A 194 -17.83 -22.36 4.00
N GLU A 195 -17.53 -23.60 3.63
CA GLU A 195 -17.34 -24.73 4.53
C GLU A 195 -16.13 -24.56 5.45
N PHE A 196 -15.11 -23.79 5.03
CA PHE A 196 -13.93 -23.50 5.83
C PHE A 196 -13.93 -22.09 6.41
N ILE A 197 -14.35 -21.09 5.63
CA ILE A 197 -14.28 -19.69 6.04
C ILE A 197 -15.40 -19.32 7.03
N VAL A 198 -16.65 -19.77 6.82
CA VAL A 198 -17.77 -19.36 7.72
C VAL A 198 -17.58 -19.90 9.15
N PRO A 199 -17.17 -21.17 9.36
CA PRO A 199 -16.89 -21.65 10.73
C PRO A 199 -15.78 -20.85 11.42
N GLU A 200 -14.74 -20.46 10.68
CA GLU A 200 -13.65 -19.67 11.25
C GLU A 200 -14.10 -18.24 11.59
N ILE A 201 -14.92 -17.62 10.74
CA ILE A 201 -15.56 -16.35 11.06
C ILE A 201 -16.41 -16.48 12.31
N ASP A 202 -17.25 -17.51 12.40
CA ASP A 202 -18.14 -17.72 13.54
C ASP A 202 -17.37 -17.89 14.86
N ARG A 203 -16.22 -18.56 14.81
CA ARG A 203 -15.29 -18.71 15.92
C ARG A 203 -14.68 -17.37 16.34
N LEU A 204 -14.20 -16.58 15.37
CA LEU A 204 -13.55 -15.28 15.62
C LEU A 204 -14.53 -14.19 16.08
N ALA A 205 -15.73 -14.16 15.49
CA ALA A 205 -16.75 -13.14 15.76
C ALA A 205 -17.55 -13.40 17.03
N GLY A 206 -17.36 -14.55 17.70
CA GLY A 206 -18.11 -14.89 18.90
C GLY A 206 -19.59 -15.21 18.61
N LYS A 207 -19.84 -16.01 17.56
CA LYS A 207 -21.15 -16.44 17.04
C LYS A 207 -21.85 -15.44 16.10
N LEU A 208 -22.04 -15.85 14.85
CA LEU A 208 -22.81 -15.12 13.84
C LEU A 208 -24.32 -15.29 14.04
N ASN A 209 -25.08 -14.27 13.64
CA ASN A 209 -26.53 -14.41 13.48
C ASN A 209 -26.85 -15.31 12.25
N PRO A 210 -28.07 -15.88 12.18
CA PRO A 210 -28.42 -16.80 11.10
C PRO A 210 -28.35 -16.19 9.69
N ILE A 211 -28.68 -14.91 9.53
CA ILE A 211 -28.63 -14.23 8.23
C ILE A 211 -27.18 -14.13 7.75
N ASP A 212 -26.27 -13.70 8.62
CA ASP A 212 -24.86 -13.56 8.26
C ASP A 212 -24.22 -14.94 8.01
N ARG A 213 -24.53 -15.93 8.85
CA ARG A 213 -23.97 -17.29 8.75
C ARG A 213 -24.42 -18.03 7.49
N TYR A 214 -25.71 -17.98 7.16
CA TYR A 214 -26.28 -18.83 6.11
C TYR A 214 -26.50 -18.10 4.77
N LEU A 215 -26.49 -16.76 4.75
CA LEU A 215 -26.70 -15.98 3.54
C LEU A 215 -25.55 -15.02 3.23
N VAL A 216 -25.27 -14.05 4.12
CA VAL A 216 -24.36 -12.93 3.78
C VAL A 216 -22.93 -13.40 3.53
N TYR A 217 -22.32 -14.15 4.45
CA TYR A 217 -20.94 -14.62 4.24
C TYR A 217 -20.81 -15.66 3.14
N PRO A 218 -21.69 -16.67 3.01
CA PRO A 218 -21.64 -17.59 1.87
C PRO A 218 -21.68 -16.88 0.51
N VAL A 219 -22.54 -15.88 0.34
CA VAL A 219 -22.61 -15.08 -0.89
C VAL A 219 -21.36 -14.22 -1.06
N ALA A 220 -20.91 -13.53 -0.01
CA ALA A 220 -19.72 -12.69 -0.06
C ALA A 220 -18.46 -13.49 -0.42
N ILE A 221 -18.30 -14.69 0.12
CA ILE A 221 -17.19 -15.61 -0.19
C ILE A 221 -17.24 -16.02 -1.67
N ALA A 222 -18.43 -16.40 -2.18
CA ALA A 222 -18.56 -16.79 -3.59
C ALA A 222 -18.18 -15.65 -4.54
N LEU A 223 -18.74 -14.45 -4.32
CA LEU A 223 -18.44 -13.27 -5.14
C LEU A 223 -16.97 -12.85 -5.05
N MET A 224 -16.40 -12.90 -3.85
CA MET A 224 -14.98 -12.58 -3.64
C MET A 224 -14.06 -13.59 -4.35
N ARG A 225 -14.40 -14.88 -4.33
CA ARG A 225 -13.64 -15.93 -5.04
C ARG A 225 -13.59 -15.63 -6.53
N GLU A 226 -14.74 -15.38 -7.14
CA GLU A 226 -14.83 -15.08 -8.57
C GLU A 226 -14.02 -13.84 -8.96
N ARG A 227 -14.16 -12.74 -8.19
CA ARG A 227 -13.40 -11.50 -8.43
C ARG A 227 -11.89 -11.71 -8.31
N LEU A 228 -11.44 -12.45 -7.30
CA LEU A 228 -10.01 -12.74 -7.10
C LEU A 228 -9.45 -13.63 -8.22
N LEU A 229 -10.21 -14.63 -8.69
CA LEU A 229 -9.78 -15.49 -9.80
C LEU A 229 -9.74 -14.73 -11.13
N MET A 230 -10.72 -13.85 -11.37
CA MET A 230 -10.70 -12.96 -12.54
C MET A 230 -9.47 -12.04 -12.49
N LEU A 231 -9.20 -11.42 -11.34
CA LEU A 231 -8.06 -10.54 -11.17
C LEU A 231 -6.73 -11.29 -11.35
N ARG A 232 -6.60 -12.48 -10.77
CA ARG A 232 -5.45 -13.37 -10.97
C ARG A 232 -5.16 -13.61 -12.45
N GLY A 233 -6.20 -13.87 -13.25
CA GLY A 233 -6.05 -14.09 -14.69
C GLY A 233 -5.54 -12.85 -15.44
N ARG A 234 -5.88 -11.64 -14.99
CA ARG A 234 -5.38 -10.38 -15.59
C ARG A 234 -3.93 -10.07 -15.22
N PHE A 235 -3.42 -10.66 -14.15
CA PHE A 235 -2.05 -10.49 -13.64
C PHE A 235 -1.17 -11.74 -13.87
N ASP A 236 -1.59 -12.67 -14.74
CA ASP A 236 -0.87 -13.93 -14.99
C ASP A 236 0.59 -13.70 -15.42
N PHE A 237 0.83 -12.67 -16.24
CA PHE A 237 2.14 -12.25 -16.73
C PHE A 237 3.13 -11.81 -15.64
N VAL A 238 2.67 -11.46 -14.42
CA VAL A 238 3.57 -11.08 -13.31
C VAL A 238 4.38 -12.28 -12.83
N ALA A 239 3.88 -13.51 -13.02
CA ALA A 239 4.61 -14.72 -12.69
C ALA A 239 5.91 -14.90 -13.50
N ASP A 240 6.00 -14.27 -14.67
CA ASP A 240 7.19 -14.30 -15.54
C ASP A 240 8.22 -13.23 -15.15
N GLN A 241 7.87 -12.32 -14.23
CA GLN A 241 8.77 -11.28 -13.75
C GLN A 241 9.59 -11.76 -12.56
N PRO A 242 10.83 -11.24 -12.38
CA PRO A 242 11.59 -11.42 -11.15
C PRO A 242 10.74 -11.08 -9.93
N GLU A 243 10.86 -11.86 -8.85
CA GLU A 243 10.23 -11.54 -7.57
C GLU A 243 10.63 -10.13 -7.13
N TRP A 244 9.63 -9.33 -6.76
CA TRP A 244 9.87 -7.93 -6.39
C TRP A 244 10.53 -7.83 -5.03
N GLY A 245 10.11 -8.67 -4.08
CA GLY A 245 10.52 -8.61 -2.68
C GLY A 245 9.84 -7.50 -1.89
N PRO A 246 10.07 -7.44 -0.57
CA PRO A 246 9.42 -6.48 0.33
C PRO A 246 9.80 -5.04 0.02
N GLY A 247 8.90 -4.08 0.18
CA GLY A 247 9.16 -2.65 0.00
C GLY A 247 9.20 -2.16 -1.45
N ARG A 248 8.83 -3.01 -2.41
CA ARG A 248 8.78 -2.69 -3.84
C ARG A 248 7.38 -2.86 -4.39
N VAL A 249 7.08 -2.08 -5.43
CA VAL A 249 5.82 -2.16 -6.17
C VAL A 249 6.04 -1.83 -7.64
N ASP A 250 5.32 -2.53 -8.51
CA ASP A 250 5.13 -2.11 -9.89
C ASP A 250 3.81 -1.33 -10.03
N THR A 251 3.91 -0.01 -10.11
CA THR A 251 2.74 0.86 -10.25
C THR A 251 2.16 0.87 -11.66
N PHE A 252 2.97 0.54 -12.68
CA PHE A 252 2.61 0.77 -14.08
C PHE A 252 1.90 -0.42 -14.68
N ASN A 253 2.29 -1.64 -14.32
CA ASN A 253 1.60 -2.83 -14.78
C ASN A 253 0.15 -2.89 -14.27
N SER A 254 -0.11 -2.48 -13.02
CA SER A 254 -1.46 -2.35 -12.48
C SER A 254 -2.31 -1.34 -13.29
N ALA A 255 -1.72 -0.22 -13.70
CA ALA A 255 -2.38 0.76 -14.56
C ALA A 255 -2.61 0.22 -15.99
N LYS A 256 -1.63 -0.48 -16.58
CA LYS A 256 -1.78 -1.13 -17.89
C LYS A 256 -2.89 -2.17 -17.90
N VAL A 257 -2.96 -2.99 -16.85
CA VAL A 257 -4.06 -3.95 -16.65
C VAL A 257 -5.39 -3.20 -16.63
N LEU A 258 -5.52 -2.13 -15.84
CA LEU A 258 -6.74 -1.32 -15.80
C LEU A 258 -7.17 -0.85 -17.20
N PHE A 259 -6.23 -0.33 -18.00
CA PHE A 259 -6.49 0.17 -19.34
C PHE A 259 -6.57 -0.92 -20.42
N ASN A 260 -6.63 -2.20 -20.05
CA ASN A 260 -6.71 -3.32 -20.99
C ASN A 260 -5.57 -3.34 -22.01
N PHE A 261 -4.35 -2.99 -21.59
CA PHE A 261 -3.18 -3.18 -22.44
C PHE A 261 -3.02 -4.66 -22.80
N PRO A 262 -2.60 -4.98 -24.03
CA PRO A 262 -2.36 -6.36 -24.44
C PRO A 262 -1.03 -6.86 -23.87
N MET A 263 -1.00 -7.20 -22.57
CA MET A 263 0.24 -7.48 -21.82
C MET A 263 1.17 -8.48 -22.49
N LYS A 264 0.62 -9.52 -23.14
CA LYS A 264 1.39 -10.57 -23.85
C LYS A 264 2.03 -10.11 -25.16
N MET A 265 1.63 -8.94 -25.68
CA MET A 265 2.19 -8.34 -26.90
C MET A 265 3.11 -7.16 -26.59
N LEU A 266 3.22 -6.74 -25.32
CA LEU A 266 4.12 -5.67 -24.93
C LEU A 266 5.58 -6.14 -24.98
N PRO A 267 6.52 -5.27 -25.34
CA PRO A 267 7.95 -5.56 -25.22
C PRO A 267 8.32 -5.93 -23.78
N ALA A 268 9.24 -6.87 -23.60
CA ALA A 268 9.63 -7.38 -22.28
C ALA A 268 10.12 -6.26 -21.33
N GLN A 269 10.87 -5.29 -21.85
CA GLN A 269 11.34 -4.14 -21.08
C GLN A 269 10.21 -3.24 -20.58
N GLU A 270 9.06 -3.25 -21.25
CA GLU A 270 7.89 -2.49 -20.80
C GLU A 270 7.15 -3.21 -19.67
N LEU A 271 7.48 -4.46 -19.35
CA LEU A 271 6.81 -5.23 -18.30
C LEU A 271 7.53 -5.15 -16.96
N LEU A 272 8.64 -4.41 -16.85
CA LEU A 272 9.46 -4.36 -15.64
C LEU A 272 9.40 -2.97 -14.99
N GLY A 273 8.50 -2.75 -14.03
CA GLY A 273 8.29 -1.45 -13.38
C GLY A 273 8.58 -1.39 -11.89
N ALA A 274 9.05 -2.49 -11.28
CA ALA A 274 9.18 -2.62 -9.83
C ALA A 274 10.22 -1.66 -9.23
N SER A 275 9.76 -0.80 -8.32
CA SER A 275 10.57 0.22 -7.65
C SER A 275 10.26 0.30 -6.16
N ASP A 276 11.16 0.86 -5.37
CA ASP A 276 10.97 1.06 -3.94
C ASP A 276 9.86 2.07 -3.65
N PHE A 277 9.18 1.88 -2.51
CA PHE A 277 8.28 2.91 -2.00
C PHE A 277 9.07 4.18 -1.67
N PRO A 278 8.63 5.38 -2.09
CA PRO A 278 9.30 6.61 -1.71
C PRO A 278 8.94 7.04 -0.28
N SER A 279 9.78 7.89 0.34
CA SER A 279 9.36 8.66 1.51
C SER A 279 8.40 9.79 1.10
N ILE A 280 7.56 10.23 2.04
CA ILE A 280 6.48 11.21 1.75
C ILE A 280 6.49 12.43 2.67
N TRP A 281 7.57 12.66 3.42
CA TRP A 281 7.74 13.87 4.22
C TRP A 281 7.96 15.13 3.39
N ASN A 282 7.81 16.28 4.04
CA ASN A 282 8.15 17.61 3.54
C ASN A 282 7.49 17.96 2.20
N GLN A 283 6.22 17.62 1.98
CA GLN A 283 5.61 17.81 0.66
C GLN A 283 5.51 19.28 0.25
N ARG A 284 5.35 20.22 1.20
CA ARG A 284 5.31 21.67 0.91
C ARG A 284 6.59 22.13 0.22
N LYS A 285 7.74 21.67 0.70
CA LYS A 285 9.06 22.03 0.14
C LYS A 285 9.30 21.47 -1.27
N ARG A 286 8.49 20.51 -1.72
CA ARG A 286 8.57 19.92 -3.07
C ARG A 286 7.71 20.68 -4.09
N MET A 287 6.99 21.70 -3.67
CA MET A 287 6.12 22.49 -4.55
C MET A 287 6.86 23.58 -5.34
N THR A 288 8.17 23.75 -5.13
CA THR A 288 8.93 24.81 -5.78
C THR A 288 10.37 24.35 -6.02
N ARG A 289 10.86 24.61 -7.23
CA ARG A 289 12.24 24.45 -7.70
C ARG A 289 12.94 25.81 -7.80
N ASP A 290 14.18 25.79 -8.24
CA ASP A 290 14.96 26.98 -8.57
C ASP A 290 14.36 27.84 -9.69
N ASP A 291 13.64 27.22 -10.65
CA ASP A 291 12.97 27.91 -11.76
C ASP A 291 11.52 28.34 -11.47
N GLY A 292 11.07 28.20 -10.22
CA GLY A 292 9.71 28.54 -9.80
C GLY A 292 8.65 27.47 -10.13
N GLU A 293 9.00 26.42 -10.88
CA GLU A 293 8.12 25.30 -11.17
C GLU A 293 8.04 24.29 -10.01
N ARG A 294 7.06 23.38 -10.03
CA ARG A 294 6.95 22.28 -9.05
C ARG A 294 7.97 21.18 -9.35
N MET A 295 8.50 20.53 -8.31
CA MET A 295 9.43 19.40 -8.48
C MET A 295 8.84 18.29 -9.33
N GLN A 296 9.69 17.59 -10.07
CA GLN A 296 9.33 16.35 -10.75
C GLN A 296 9.29 15.23 -9.70
N LEU A 297 8.14 14.57 -9.60
CA LEU A 297 7.76 13.60 -8.58
C LEU A 297 7.65 12.18 -9.17
N HIS A 298 7.55 11.19 -8.27
CA HIS A 298 7.91 9.80 -8.55
C HIS A 298 9.39 9.65 -8.93
N TRP A 299 9.89 8.42 -8.93
CA TRP A 299 11.30 8.17 -9.27
C TRP A 299 11.66 8.70 -10.65
N ASP A 300 10.78 8.52 -11.62
CA ASP A 300 10.93 8.89 -13.01
C ASP A 300 10.50 10.34 -13.31
N GLY A 301 10.06 11.14 -12.32
CA GLY A 301 9.67 12.52 -12.58
C GLY A 301 8.42 12.67 -13.46
N ASN A 302 7.60 11.62 -13.55
CA ASN A 302 6.49 11.53 -14.49
C ASN A 302 5.26 12.38 -14.13
N ASN A 303 5.26 13.04 -12.98
CA ASN A 303 4.22 13.94 -12.52
C ASN A 303 4.87 15.09 -11.74
N ASN A 304 4.27 16.29 -11.69
CA ASN A 304 4.77 17.42 -10.88
C ASN A 304 3.72 18.00 -9.92
N HIS A 305 2.58 17.34 -9.75
CA HIS A 305 1.49 17.76 -8.87
C HIS A 305 1.26 16.70 -7.81
N THR A 306 1.64 17.01 -6.57
CA THR A 306 1.52 16.12 -5.41
C THR A 306 0.08 15.63 -5.21
N GLU A 307 -0.89 16.50 -5.45
CA GLU A 307 -2.32 16.24 -5.31
C GLU A 307 -2.82 15.24 -6.38
N GLU A 308 -2.30 15.33 -7.60
CA GLU A 308 -2.60 14.37 -8.67
C GLU A 308 -1.92 13.02 -8.40
N ARG A 309 -0.65 13.07 -8.00
CA ARG A 309 0.16 11.92 -7.60
C ARG A 309 -0.51 11.12 -6.49
N ASN A 310 -1.01 11.79 -5.45
CA ASN A 310 -1.64 11.15 -4.30
C ASN A 310 -2.96 10.45 -4.68
N LYS A 311 -3.77 11.06 -5.57
CA LYS A 311 -4.98 10.41 -6.13
C LYS A 311 -4.64 9.20 -6.99
N SER A 312 -3.55 9.27 -7.76
CA SER A 312 -3.06 8.11 -8.53
C SER A 312 -2.57 7.00 -7.59
N ALA A 313 -1.92 7.32 -6.48
CA ALA A 313 -1.53 6.33 -5.48
C ALA A 313 -2.74 5.69 -4.79
N ALA A 314 -3.77 6.49 -4.47
CA ALA A 314 -5.03 5.98 -3.92
C ALA A 314 -5.76 5.04 -4.90
N PHE A 315 -5.57 5.19 -6.21
CA PHE A 315 -6.08 4.25 -7.20
C PHE A 315 -5.43 2.86 -7.03
N GLY A 316 -4.11 2.83 -6.79
CA GLY A 316 -3.38 1.61 -6.44
C GLY A 316 -3.89 0.95 -5.16
N THR A 317 -4.50 1.71 -4.25
CA THR A 317 -5.22 1.19 -3.07
C THR A 317 -6.72 1.01 -3.34
N GLY A 318 -7.12 0.64 -4.56
CA GLY A 318 -8.47 0.14 -4.88
C GLY A 318 -9.56 1.21 -4.97
N THR A 319 -9.21 2.51 -4.93
CA THR A 319 -10.18 3.58 -5.18
C THR A 319 -10.42 3.74 -6.68
N THR A 320 -11.61 4.20 -7.04
CA THR A 320 -11.98 4.55 -8.41
C THR A 320 -12.62 5.95 -8.40
N PRO A 321 -12.79 6.62 -9.56
CA PRO A 321 -13.43 7.92 -9.62
C PRO A 321 -14.75 8.07 -8.82
N PRO A 322 -15.70 7.10 -8.85
CA PRO A 322 -16.91 7.21 -8.05
C PRO A 322 -16.74 6.90 -6.55
N THR A 323 -15.64 6.26 -6.14
CA THR A 323 -15.49 5.77 -4.75
C THR A 323 -14.43 6.48 -3.93
N ILE A 324 -13.58 7.29 -4.57
CA ILE A 324 -12.51 8.03 -3.91
C ILE A 324 -13.06 8.99 -2.82
N ASP A 325 -12.43 8.96 -1.65
CA ASP A 325 -12.76 9.86 -0.54
C ASP A 325 -11.85 11.09 -0.57
N LEU A 326 -12.22 12.09 -1.38
CA LEU A 326 -11.41 13.30 -1.58
C LEU A 326 -11.20 14.09 -0.29
N ALA A 327 -12.19 14.14 0.61
CA ALA A 327 -12.08 14.85 1.87
C ALA A 327 -11.09 14.14 2.82
N ALA A 328 -11.17 12.81 2.91
CA ALA A 328 -10.23 12.04 3.71
C ALA A 328 -8.80 12.10 3.16
N ILE A 329 -8.63 12.05 1.82
CA ILE A 329 -7.32 12.21 1.18
C ILE A 329 -6.79 13.62 1.39
N GLY A 330 -7.61 14.67 1.23
CA GLY A 330 -7.21 16.06 1.46
C GLY A 330 -6.68 16.31 2.87
N ARG A 331 -7.22 15.64 3.88
CA ARG A 331 -6.69 15.69 5.26
C ARG A 331 -5.29 15.09 5.38
N VAL A 332 -5.03 13.99 4.68
CA VAL A 332 -3.69 13.39 4.63
C VAL A 332 -2.74 14.30 3.84
N GLU A 333 -3.19 14.86 2.73
CA GLU A 333 -2.43 15.83 1.92
C GLU A 333 -1.97 17.01 2.78
N GLU A 334 -2.89 17.63 3.53
CA GLU A 334 -2.60 18.77 4.42
C GLU A 334 -1.55 18.42 5.48
N TRP A 335 -1.69 17.26 6.13
CA TRP A 335 -0.72 16.82 7.14
C TRP A 335 0.68 16.58 6.54
N LEU A 336 0.76 15.98 5.35
CA LEU A 336 2.03 15.67 4.68
C LEU A 336 2.77 16.90 4.16
N LEU A 337 2.11 18.06 4.05
CA LEU A 337 2.77 19.31 3.67
C LEU A 337 3.96 19.60 4.58
N ASP A 338 3.77 19.44 5.89
CA ASP A 338 4.74 19.84 6.91
C ASP A 338 5.23 18.69 7.80
N ALA A 339 4.75 17.45 7.58
CA ALA A 339 5.28 16.27 8.25
C ALA A 339 6.78 16.09 7.93
N THR A 340 7.62 15.98 8.96
CA THR A 340 9.08 15.83 8.83
C THR A 340 9.55 14.42 9.22
N PRO A 341 10.66 13.92 8.64
CA PRO A 341 11.29 12.71 9.16
C PRO A 341 11.79 12.92 10.60
N PRO A 342 11.89 11.84 11.41
CA PRO A 342 12.60 11.91 12.67
C PRO A 342 14.10 12.10 12.43
N GLN A 343 14.76 12.85 13.32
CA GLN A 343 16.21 13.00 13.31
C GLN A 343 16.90 11.66 13.59
N TYR A 344 18.12 11.52 13.07
CA TYR A 344 18.99 10.39 13.39
C TYR A 344 19.23 10.32 14.91
N PRO A 345 18.80 9.25 15.60
CA PRO A 345 18.73 9.23 17.06
C PRO A 345 20.03 8.75 17.73
N TYR A 346 21.05 8.38 16.94
CA TYR A 346 22.30 7.82 17.46
C TYR A 346 23.43 8.86 17.45
N PRO A 347 24.55 8.60 18.16
CA PRO A 347 25.70 9.51 18.14
C PRO A 347 26.22 9.79 16.72
N ILE A 348 26.64 11.04 16.51
CA ILE A 348 27.29 11.52 15.29
C ILE A 348 28.67 12.04 15.69
N ASP A 349 29.71 11.53 15.03
CA ASP A 349 31.06 12.07 15.12
C ASP A 349 31.10 13.43 14.42
N ARG A 350 31.15 14.50 15.22
CA ARG A 350 31.03 15.87 14.73
C ARG A 350 32.25 16.32 13.93
N ASP A 351 33.45 15.86 14.26
CA ASP A 351 34.67 16.23 13.56
C ASP A 351 34.72 15.55 12.18
N ARG A 352 34.32 14.28 12.13
CA ARG A 352 34.17 13.55 10.86
C ARG A 352 33.04 14.12 10.00
N ALA A 353 31.89 14.45 10.58
CA ALA A 353 30.81 15.11 9.86
C ALA A 353 31.23 16.49 9.31
N ALA A 354 32.03 17.26 10.07
CA ALA A 354 32.57 18.53 9.61
C ALA A 354 33.53 18.37 8.42
N ARG A 355 34.31 17.29 8.36
CA ARG A 355 35.09 16.92 7.17
C ARG A 355 34.21 16.51 5.97
N GLY A 356 33.07 15.87 6.21
CA GLY A 356 32.13 15.45 5.16
C GLY A 356 31.34 16.60 4.54
N ALA A 357 31.07 17.66 5.30
CA ALA A 357 30.29 18.81 4.83
C ALA A 357 30.80 19.47 3.54
N PRO A 358 32.09 19.82 3.38
CA PRO A 358 32.59 20.39 2.11
C PRO A 358 32.53 19.40 0.96
N LEU A 359 32.78 18.10 1.21
CA LEU A 359 32.64 17.05 0.19
C LEU A 359 31.19 16.96 -0.30
N TYR A 360 30.22 17.00 0.62
CA TYR A 360 28.81 16.98 0.25
C TYR A 360 28.42 18.21 -0.58
N ALA A 361 28.94 19.39 -0.21
CA ALA A 361 28.70 20.61 -0.95
C ALA A 361 29.24 20.55 -2.39
N GLU A 362 30.39 19.89 -2.59
CA GLU A 362 31.02 19.70 -3.90
C GLU A 362 30.29 18.67 -4.76
N TYR A 363 30.06 17.46 -4.22
CA TYR A 363 29.61 16.30 -5.02
C TYR A 363 28.09 16.10 -5.03
N CYS A 364 27.37 16.55 -4.01
CA CYS A 364 25.98 16.11 -3.79
C CYS A 364 24.96 17.26 -3.84
N ALA A 365 25.30 18.42 -3.27
CA ALA A 365 24.34 19.48 -2.99
C ALA A 365 23.66 20.05 -4.24
N GLY A 366 24.34 20.04 -5.39
CA GLY A 366 23.76 20.52 -6.66
C GLY A 366 22.51 19.75 -7.10
N CYS A 367 22.48 18.43 -6.86
CA CYS A 367 21.37 17.54 -7.22
C CYS A 367 20.39 17.34 -6.06
N HIS A 368 20.88 17.33 -4.82
CA HIS A 368 20.11 16.89 -3.66
C HIS A 368 19.67 18.00 -2.69
N GLY A 369 20.19 19.22 -2.87
CA GLY A 369 19.96 20.35 -1.99
C GLY A 369 21.06 20.50 -0.94
N ALA A 370 21.11 21.64 -0.25
CA ALA A 370 22.21 21.94 0.66
C ALA A 370 22.19 21.14 1.98
N SER A 371 21.02 20.60 2.36
CA SER A 371 20.85 19.79 3.57
C SER A 371 19.59 18.91 3.48
N GLY A 372 19.36 18.06 4.48
CA GLY A 372 18.12 17.28 4.63
C GLY A 372 16.85 18.12 4.80
N SER A 373 16.98 19.46 4.89
CA SER A 373 15.86 20.37 5.05
C SER A 373 15.82 21.51 4.02
N ASP A 374 16.86 21.65 3.19
CA ASP A 374 16.96 22.67 2.15
C ASP A 374 16.87 22.03 0.76
N PHE A 375 15.70 22.17 0.13
CA PHE A 375 15.37 21.53 -1.13
C PHE A 375 15.63 22.44 -2.34
N ARG A 376 16.53 23.42 -2.20
CA ARG A 376 16.92 24.34 -3.28
C ARG A 376 18.22 23.88 -3.91
N GLY A 377 18.37 24.15 -5.20
CA GLY A 377 19.60 23.90 -5.96
C GLY A 377 19.28 23.70 -7.43
N ALA A 378 20.29 23.90 -8.29
CA ALA A 378 20.10 23.98 -9.75
C ALA A 378 19.56 22.70 -10.39
N LYS A 379 19.77 21.53 -9.79
CA LYS A 379 19.26 20.24 -10.28
C LYS A 379 18.24 19.59 -9.34
N VAL A 380 17.89 20.22 -8.21
CA VAL A 380 17.00 19.61 -7.20
C VAL A 380 15.56 19.51 -7.74
N GLY A 381 14.98 18.31 -7.73
CA GLY A 381 13.65 18.07 -8.30
C GLY A 381 13.58 18.18 -9.82
N HIS A 382 14.73 18.19 -10.51
CA HIS A 382 14.83 17.99 -11.97
C HIS A 382 15.11 16.52 -12.29
N VAL A 383 14.75 16.09 -13.50
CA VAL A 383 15.14 14.78 -14.04
C VAL A 383 16.55 14.86 -14.61
N THR A 384 17.43 14.01 -14.09
CA THR A 384 18.73 13.72 -14.69
C THR A 384 18.54 12.67 -15.80
N PRO A 385 19.00 12.92 -17.03
CA PRO A 385 18.86 11.98 -18.14
C PRO A 385 19.40 10.59 -17.83
N ILE A 386 18.74 9.54 -18.34
CA ILE A 386 19.13 8.14 -18.07
C ILE A 386 20.58 7.83 -18.46
N ALA A 387 21.08 8.45 -19.53
CA ALA A 387 22.46 8.29 -19.98
C ALA A 387 23.50 8.97 -19.07
N GLU A 388 23.09 9.96 -18.25
CA GLU A 388 23.95 10.64 -17.28
C GLU A 388 23.93 9.94 -15.92
N ILE A 389 22.73 9.56 -15.43
CA ILE A 389 22.59 8.90 -14.12
C ILE A 389 22.98 7.42 -14.16
N GLY A 390 22.82 6.74 -15.31
CA GLY A 390 23.31 5.38 -15.54
C GLY A 390 22.64 4.26 -14.72
N THR A 391 21.62 4.57 -13.91
CA THR A 391 20.92 3.56 -13.10
C THR A 391 20.01 2.67 -13.96
N ASP A 392 19.52 1.56 -13.39
CA ASP A 392 18.63 0.62 -14.09
C ASP A 392 17.47 1.34 -14.79
N ARG A 393 17.21 1.00 -16.05
CA ARG A 393 16.24 1.69 -16.92
C ARG A 393 14.85 1.08 -16.94
N ALA A 394 14.65 -0.08 -16.31
CA ALA A 394 13.43 -0.86 -16.44
C ALA A 394 12.18 -0.06 -16.06
N ARG A 395 12.19 0.60 -14.89
CA ARG A 395 11.07 1.46 -14.47
C ARG A 395 10.76 2.53 -15.51
N LEU A 396 11.80 3.21 -16.00
CA LEU A 396 11.65 4.23 -17.02
C LEU A 396 11.00 3.62 -18.27
N ASP A 397 11.51 2.52 -18.80
CA ASP A 397 10.98 1.89 -20.03
C ASP A 397 9.55 1.36 -19.85
N SER A 398 9.20 0.84 -18.68
CA SER A 398 7.82 0.42 -18.36
C SER A 398 6.83 1.58 -18.42
N TYR A 399 7.23 2.79 -18.03
CA TYR A 399 6.38 3.96 -18.21
C TYR A 399 6.44 4.47 -19.65
N THR A 400 5.42 4.20 -20.46
CA THR A 400 5.38 4.61 -21.87
C THR A 400 4.59 5.90 -22.09
N ARG A 401 4.76 6.52 -23.27
CA ARG A 401 3.91 7.65 -23.68
C ARG A 401 2.44 7.22 -23.76
N ASP A 402 2.18 6.02 -24.25
CA ASP A 402 0.82 5.49 -24.37
C ASP A 402 0.17 5.31 -22.98
N LEU A 403 0.93 4.82 -21.99
CA LEU A 403 0.45 4.73 -20.62
C LEU A 403 0.13 6.13 -20.05
N ALA A 404 1.01 7.11 -20.26
CA ALA A 404 0.78 8.49 -19.80
C ALA A 404 -0.49 9.11 -20.42
N VAL A 405 -0.73 8.89 -21.72
CA VAL A 405 -1.94 9.36 -22.41
C VAL A 405 -3.20 8.69 -21.86
N ASN A 406 -3.16 7.38 -21.60
CA ASN A 406 -4.29 6.67 -20.99
C ASN A 406 -4.54 7.13 -19.55
N GLN A 407 -3.49 7.43 -18.77
CA GLN A 407 -3.68 7.99 -17.44
C GLN A 407 -4.38 9.36 -17.45
N ALA A 408 -4.18 10.18 -18.48
CA ALA A 408 -4.91 11.44 -18.64
C ALA A 408 -6.41 11.26 -18.94
N THR A 409 -6.89 10.02 -19.18
CA THR A 409 -8.33 9.71 -19.27
C THR A 409 -8.93 9.33 -17.91
N LEU A 410 -8.11 9.07 -16.89
CA LEU A 410 -8.62 8.88 -15.53
C LEU A 410 -9.28 10.16 -15.05
N TYR A 411 -10.42 9.99 -14.38
CA TYR A 411 -11.23 11.11 -13.88
C TYR A 411 -11.72 12.06 -14.98
N ALA A 412 -11.79 11.61 -16.25
CA ALA A 412 -12.48 12.37 -17.29
C ALA A 412 -13.93 12.66 -16.87
N GLY A 413 -14.34 13.93 -16.97
CA GLY A 413 -15.64 14.40 -16.50
C GLY A 413 -15.67 14.86 -15.03
N TYR A 414 -14.58 14.72 -14.28
CA TYR A 414 -14.45 15.22 -12.91
C TYR A 414 -13.53 16.46 -12.86
N PRO A 415 -13.72 17.38 -11.87
CA PRO A 415 -12.84 18.55 -11.71
C PRO A 415 -11.38 18.20 -11.44
N HIS A 416 -11.12 17.01 -10.89
CA HIS A 416 -9.79 16.49 -10.53
C HIS A 416 -9.26 15.51 -11.59
N ARG A 417 -9.63 15.71 -12.87
CA ARG A 417 -9.06 14.97 -14.01
C ARG A 417 -7.54 15.04 -14.00
N PHE A 418 -6.88 13.93 -14.30
CA PHE A 418 -5.42 13.91 -14.43
C PHE A 418 -4.94 14.64 -15.69
N GLN A 419 -3.95 15.52 -15.53
CA GLN A 419 -3.42 16.40 -16.57
C GLN A 419 -1.90 16.53 -16.58
N HIS A 420 -1.21 16.04 -15.53
CA HIS A 420 0.22 16.32 -15.33
C HIS A 420 1.14 15.12 -15.53
N PHE A 421 0.58 13.94 -15.77
CA PHE A 421 1.33 12.74 -16.15
C PHE A 421 2.01 12.88 -17.51
N ARG A 422 3.31 12.60 -17.57
CA ARG A 422 4.12 12.66 -18.80
C ARG A 422 5.28 11.69 -18.79
N LYS A 423 5.63 11.15 -19.95
CA LYS A 423 6.87 10.41 -20.15
C LYS A 423 8.06 11.37 -20.01
N THR A 424 8.99 11.03 -19.13
CA THR A 424 10.32 11.65 -19.04
C THR A 424 11.38 10.70 -19.61
N TRP A 425 12.65 11.05 -19.51
CA TRP A 425 13.76 10.26 -20.06
C TRP A 425 14.92 10.13 -19.06
N GLY A 426 14.59 9.96 -17.78
CA GLY A 426 15.55 9.86 -16.71
C GLY A 426 14.88 9.74 -15.33
N TYR A 427 15.65 10.02 -14.27
CA TYR A 427 15.16 9.94 -12.89
C TYR A 427 15.28 11.28 -12.18
N ALA A 428 14.28 11.59 -11.35
CA ALA A 428 14.20 12.83 -10.60
C ALA A 428 15.23 12.87 -9.46
N ASN A 429 15.96 13.97 -9.33
CA ASN A 429 16.88 14.19 -8.23
C ASN A 429 16.09 14.55 -6.97
N MET A 430 15.97 13.56 -6.08
CA MET A 430 15.18 13.70 -4.87
C MET A 430 16.00 14.36 -3.75
N PRO A 431 15.43 15.30 -2.98
CA PRO A 431 15.99 15.73 -1.71
C PRO A 431 16.27 14.54 -0.78
N LEU A 432 17.23 14.71 0.13
CA LEU A 432 17.73 13.65 1.03
C LEU A 432 17.18 13.76 2.46
N ASP A 433 15.97 14.31 2.63
CA ASP A 433 15.31 14.34 3.93
C ASP A 433 15.10 12.94 4.50
N GLY A 434 15.56 12.73 5.75
CA GLY A 434 15.44 11.44 6.43
C GLY A 434 16.16 10.32 5.71
N ILE A 435 17.29 10.61 5.03
CA ILE A 435 18.02 9.65 4.19
C ILE A 435 18.39 8.37 4.94
N TRP A 436 18.67 8.48 6.24
CA TRP A 436 19.00 7.34 7.10
C TRP A 436 17.88 6.27 7.15
N LEU A 437 16.62 6.64 6.88
CA LEU A 437 15.46 5.73 6.87
C LEU A 437 15.11 5.17 5.49
N ARG A 438 15.86 5.52 4.45
CA ARG A 438 15.43 5.30 3.05
C ARG A 438 16.18 4.16 2.37
N ALA A 439 16.94 3.37 3.12
CA ALA A 439 17.54 2.15 2.62
C ALA A 439 16.48 1.08 2.32
N PRO A 440 16.69 0.22 1.31
CA PRO A 440 17.78 0.27 0.33
C PRO A 440 17.70 1.46 -0.64
N TYR A 441 18.83 1.87 -1.21
CA TYR A 441 18.99 3.06 -2.04
C TYR A 441 18.85 2.78 -3.54
N LEU A 442 18.76 3.87 -4.32
CA LEU A 442 18.31 3.94 -5.72
C LEU A 442 16.81 3.68 -5.87
N HIS A 443 16.27 3.98 -7.06
CA HIS A 443 14.83 3.88 -7.30
C HIS A 443 14.27 2.45 -7.16
N ASN A 444 15.09 1.43 -7.38
CA ASN A 444 14.72 0.01 -7.30
C ASN A 444 15.23 -0.68 -6.03
N GLY A 445 15.83 0.09 -5.11
CA GLY A 445 16.35 -0.43 -3.83
C GLY A 445 17.39 -1.53 -4.02
N SER A 446 18.30 -1.35 -4.98
CA SER A 446 19.33 -2.31 -5.38
C SER A 446 20.67 -2.14 -4.65
N VAL A 447 20.77 -1.13 -3.77
CA VAL A 447 21.97 -0.85 -2.97
C VAL A 447 21.63 -0.84 -1.49
N PRO A 448 22.16 -1.75 -0.66
CA PRO A 448 21.62 -1.97 0.69
C PRO A 448 21.91 -0.86 1.69
N THR A 449 23.06 -0.19 1.59
CA THR A 449 23.51 0.81 2.56
C THR A 449 24.03 2.08 1.88
N LEU A 450 24.08 3.20 2.61
CA LEU A 450 24.56 4.47 2.08
C LEU A 450 26.06 4.38 1.78
N ARG A 451 26.78 3.62 2.60
CA ARG A 451 28.19 3.34 2.36
C ARG A 451 28.40 2.53 1.07
N ASP A 452 27.54 1.56 0.77
CA ASP A 452 27.57 0.82 -0.51
C ASP A 452 27.24 1.72 -1.71
N LEU A 453 26.36 2.72 -1.54
CA LEU A 453 26.03 3.67 -2.61
C LEU A 453 27.23 4.49 -3.07
N LEU A 454 28.15 4.79 -2.14
CA LEU A 454 29.40 5.47 -2.43
C LEU A 454 30.48 4.55 -3.03
N GLU A 455 30.16 3.29 -3.34
CA GLU A 455 31.05 2.43 -4.13
C GLU A 455 30.63 2.40 -5.61
N PRO A 456 31.58 2.21 -6.55
CA PRO A 456 31.23 1.88 -7.92
C PRO A 456 30.50 0.53 -7.96
N SER A 457 29.69 0.35 -8.99
CA SER A 457 28.78 -0.80 -9.12
C SER A 457 29.50 -2.16 -9.10
N SER A 458 30.75 -2.22 -9.56
CA SER A 458 31.62 -3.41 -9.48
C SER A 458 31.99 -3.84 -8.05
N MET A 459 31.85 -2.95 -7.07
CA MET A 459 32.17 -3.19 -5.65
C MET A 459 30.90 -3.27 -4.78
N ARG A 460 29.73 -2.96 -5.32
CA ARG A 460 28.44 -3.07 -4.62
C ARG A 460 28.03 -4.55 -4.48
N PRO A 461 27.33 -4.94 -3.39
CA PRO A 461 26.83 -6.31 -3.25
C PRO A 461 25.91 -6.71 -4.42
N ALA A 462 26.23 -7.82 -5.09
CA ALA A 462 25.39 -8.38 -6.15
C ALA A 462 24.15 -9.11 -5.59
N LYS A 463 24.25 -9.61 -4.35
CA LYS A 463 23.13 -10.21 -3.61
C LYS A 463 23.16 -9.75 -2.16
N PHE A 464 22.00 -9.47 -1.58
CA PHE A 464 21.86 -9.07 -0.17
C PHE A 464 20.48 -9.41 0.40
N ALA A 465 20.36 -9.47 1.73
CA ALA A 465 19.11 -9.69 2.44
C ALA A 465 18.27 -8.40 2.53
N ARG A 466 16.97 -8.50 2.27
CA ARG A 466 16.02 -7.38 2.31
C ARG A 466 14.83 -7.69 3.22
N GLY A 467 14.25 -6.64 3.82
CA GLY A 467 13.10 -6.74 4.73
C GLY A 467 13.45 -6.79 6.23
N SER A 468 14.72 -6.58 6.59
CA SER A 468 15.14 -6.42 7.99
C SER A 468 14.75 -5.05 8.54
N ASP A 469 14.30 -4.98 9.79
CA ASP A 469 14.15 -3.74 10.55
C ASP A 469 15.33 -3.46 11.49
N LEU A 470 16.29 -4.40 11.61
CA LEU A 470 17.49 -4.15 12.40
C LEU A 470 18.37 -3.12 11.68
N TYR A 471 18.67 -2.02 12.35
CA TYR A 471 19.36 -0.90 11.74
C TYR A 471 20.88 -1.05 11.78
N ASP A 472 21.54 -0.82 10.63
CA ASP A 472 22.99 -0.75 10.52
C ASP A 472 23.44 0.72 10.63
N ARG A 473 24.02 1.06 11.78
CA ARG A 473 24.46 2.42 12.15
C ARG A 473 25.80 2.81 11.53
N GLU A 474 26.59 1.83 11.12
CA GLU A 474 27.92 2.05 10.57
C GLU A 474 27.80 2.35 9.08
N ARG A 475 27.09 1.48 8.35
CA ARG A 475 26.93 1.61 6.89
C ARG A 475 25.74 2.46 6.47
N ILE A 476 24.84 2.77 7.41
CA ILE A 476 23.61 3.56 7.23
C ILE A 476 22.63 2.87 6.28
N GLY A 477 21.86 1.96 6.87
CA GLY A 477 20.78 1.22 6.22
C GLY A 477 20.20 0.18 7.16
N PHE A 478 19.67 -0.91 6.60
CA PHE A 478 19.19 -2.05 7.39
C PHE A 478 20.12 -3.24 7.21
N ALA A 479 20.23 -4.07 8.24
CA ALA A 479 21.05 -5.28 8.21
C ALA A 479 20.69 -6.14 6.98
N SER A 480 21.68 -6.33 6.11
CA SER A 480 21.49 -6.91 4.77
C SER A 480 22.47 -8.04 4.46
N THR A 481 23.31 -8.44 5.41
CA THR A 481 24.28 -9.52 5.20
C THR A 481 23.58 -10.86 5.00
N LEU A 482 23.98 -11.59 3.97
CA LEU A 482 23.55 -12.96 3.74
C LEU A 482 24.41 -13.93 4.57
N PRO A 483 23.81 -14.91 5.27
CA PRO A 483 24.54 -16.07 5.78
C PRO A 483 25.29 -16.78 4.65
N ALA A 484 26.43 -17.41 4.97
CA ALA A 484 27.28 -18.09 4.00
C ALA A 484 26.57 -19.26 3.26
N ASP A 485 25.49 -19.80 3.84
CA ASP A 485 24.66 -20.87 3.28
C ASP A 485 23.34 -20.37 2.66
N ALA A 486 23.18 -19.05 2.47
CA ALA A 486 21.99 -18.47 1.88
C ALA A 486 21.72 -19.04 0.48
N LYS A 487 20.58 -19.70 0.32
CA LYS A 487 20.07 -20.12 -0.99
C LYS A 487 19.27 -18.99 -1.64
N ASP A 488 19.13 -19.04 -2.95
CA ASP A 488 18.25 -18.13 -3.68
C ASP A 488 16.82 -18.19 -3.11
N GLY A 489 16.15 -17.03 -3.02
CA GLY A 489 14.79 -16.90 -2.50
C GLY A 489 14.73 -16.27 -1.11
N THR A 490 15.00 -17.04 -0.05
CA THR A 490 14.89 -16.55 1.33
C THR A 490 15.99 -17.08 2.23
N THR A 491 16.52 -16.22 3.13
CA THR A 491 17.46 -16.62 4.19
C THR A 491 17.04 -16.04 5.54
N ALA A 492 17.02 -16.85 6.60
CA ALA A 492 16.57 -16.45 7.94
C ALA A 492 15.22 -15.70 7.98
N GLY A 493 14.33 -15.98 7.03
CA GLY A 493 13.04 -15.29 6.91
C GLY A 493 13.06 -13.97 6.12
N LEU A 494 14.22 -13.55 5.62
CA LEU A 494 14.42 -12.37 4.78
C LEU A 494 14.48 -12.74 3.29
N PHE A 495 14.14 -11.78 2.43
CA PHE A 495 14.20 -11.94 0.99
C PHE A 495 15.63 -11.76 0.48
N VAL A 496 16.09 -12.64 -0.43
CA VAL A 496 17.40 -12.48 -1.09
C VAL A 496 17.21 -11.67 -2.36
N PHE A 497 17.66 -10.41 -2.34
CA PHE A 497 17.67 -9.54 -3.51
C PHE A 497 18.87 -9.89 -4.39
N ASP A 498 18.63 -10.01 -5.71
CA ASP A 498 19.65 -10.34 -6.71
C ASP A 498 19.66 -9.25 -7.80
N THR A 499 20.77 -8.51 -7.88
CA THR A 499 20.93 -7.36 -8.80
C THR A 499 21.19 -7.80 -10.24
N THR A 500 21.47 -9.08 -10.47
CA THR A 500 21.67 -9.64 -11.82
C THR A 500 20.36 -9.91 -12.55
N LYS A 501 19.22 -9.85 -11.84
CA LYS A 501 17.90 -10.03 -12.44
C LYS A 501 17.46 -8.76 -13.20
N PRO A 502 16.71 -8.90 -14.30
CA PRO A 502 16.19 -7.75 -15.05
C PRO A 502 15.40 -6.78 -14.17
N GLY A 503 15.71 -5.48 -14.25
CA GLY A 503 15.06 -4.43 -13.43
C GLY A 503 15.60 -4.27 -12.00
N ASN A 504 16.58 -5.10 -11.60
CA ASN A 504 17.21 -5.04 -10.28
C ASN A 504 18.65 -4.51 -10.33
N GLY A 505 19.10 -3.95 -11.47
CA GLY A 505 20.47 -3.48 -11.63
C GLY A 505 20.86 -2.43 -10.58
N ASN A 506 22.08 -2.56 -10.07
CA ASN A 506 22.68 -1.69 -9.06
C ASN A 506 23.74 -0.73 -9.64
N ALA A 507 23.73 -0.52 -10.96
CA ALA A 507 24.63 0.40 -11.66
C ALA A 507 24.20 1.86 -11.53
N GLY A 508 25.06 2.78 -11.98
CA GLY A 508 24.75 4.20 -12.04
C GLY A 508 24.88 4.92 -10.70
N HIS A 509 24.67 6.24 -10.73
CA HIS A 509 25.02 7.14 -9.64
C HIS A 509 26.46 6.86 -9.17
N GLU A 510 27.39 6.85 -10.12
CA GLU A 510 28.77 6.43 -9.95
C GLU A 510 29.74 7.21 -10.86
N GLY A 511 31.00 7.24 -10.46
CA GLY A 511 32.08 8.06 -11.00
C GLY A 511 32.35 9.32 -10.17
N HIS A 512 33.35 10.10 -10.59
CA HIS A 512 33.82 11.31 -9.92
C HIS A 512 32.68 12.27 -9.52
N ALA A 513 31.71 12.51 -10.42
CA ALA A 513 30.59 13.41 -10.17
C ALA A 513 29.67 12.98 -9.01
N TYR A 514 29.72 11.70 -8.61
CA TYR A 514 28.87 11.13 -7.55
C TYR A 514 29.67 10.72 -6.31
N GLY A 515 30.97 11.06 -6.26
CA GLY A 515 31.83 10.81 -5.10
C GLY A 515 32.26 9.35 -4.92
N THR A 516 32.04 8.45 -5.90
CA THR A 516 32.45 7.04 -5.75
C THR A 516 33.94 6.82 -5.91
N ASP A 517 34.65 7.78 -6.51
CA ASP A 517 36.10 7.75 -6.70
C ASP A 517 36.85 8.35 -5.50
N LEU A 518 36.13 8.85 -4.49
CA LEU A 518 36.72 9.41 -3.29
C LEU A 518 37.48 8.32 -2.50
N PRO A 519 38.54 8.69 -1.76
CA PRO A 519 39.17 7.78 -0.81
C PRO A 519 38.18 7.31 0.26
N ASP A 520 38.38 6.12 0.81
CA ASP A 520 37.49 5.54 1.83
C ASP A 520 37.24 6.49 3.00
N ALA A 521 38.28 7.16 3.51
CA ALA A 521 38.16 8.09 4.63
C ALA A 521 37.23 9.27 4.34
N ASP A 522 37.08 9.67 3.08
CA ASP A 522 36.22 10.76 2.64
C ASP A 522 34.79 10.26 2.38
N LYS A 523 34.62 9.03 1.89
CA LYS A 523 33.32 8.34 1.84
C LYS A 523 32.75 8.16 3.26
N GLU A 524 33.56 7.75 4.23
CA GLU A 524 33.16 7.66 5.63
C GLU A 524 32.77 9.03 6.21
N ALA A 525 33.48 10.10 5.83
CA ALA A 525 33.15 11.46 6.25
C ALA A 525 31.80 11.93 5.67
N LEU A 526 31.55 11.62 4.39
CA LEU A 526 30.26 11.88 3.74
C LEU A 526 29.10 11.13 4.42
N VAL A 527 29.26 9.82 4.70
CA VAL A 527 28.26 9.03 5.42
C VAL A 527 27.98 9.63 6.80
N GLU A 528 29.01 10.04 7.53
CA GLU A 528 28.85 10.69 8.83
C GLU A 528 28.10 12.01 8.74
N PHE A 529 28.39 12.83 7.73
CA PHE A 529 27.68 14.08 7.49
C PHE A 529 26.21 13.84 7.14
N LEU A 530 25.91 12.82 6.34
CA LEU A 530 24.54 12.45 5.96
C LEU A 530 23.69 11.94 7.13
N LYS A 531 24.29 11.54 8.26
CA LYS A 531 23.54 11.29 9.52
C LYS A 531 22.86 12.56 10.07
N THR A 532 23.25 13.75 9.60
CA THR A 532 22.64 15.02 10.04
C THR A 532 21.35 15.40 9.28
N PHE A 533 20.95 14.58 8.29
CA PHE A 533 19.81 14.78 7.38
C PHE A 533 18.59 13.96 7.82
#